data_AF-A0A2K1QS87-F1
#
_entry.id   AF-A0A2K1QS87-F1
#
_cell.length_a   1.000
_cell.length_b   1.000
_cell.length_c   1.000
_cell.angle_alpha   90.00
_cell.angle_beta   90.00
_cell.angle_gamma   90.00
#
_symmetry.space_group_name_H-M   'P 1'
#
loop_
_entity.id
_entity.type
_entity.pdbx_description
1 polymer ?
#
loop_
_entity_poly.entity_id
_entity_poly.type
_entity_poly.pdbx_seq_one_letter_code
_entity_poly.pdbx_strand_id
1 'polypeptide(L)'
;MASLSMDKIKIKYDSTEIAMTRPYGSVDIIEPEKMGVEGDRRDMHRMGKKQEMRRTFDFFSIWGYAVILGNTWEFSLVTGVLSLAQGGPAGAIWMFLTTCFGMFFVMLSMAEMASIAPTAGGQYHWVSEFAPPQYQKLLSYIVGWLCVLGWQTCMVIVGLVAASQFTALIALSNPTYTIKGWHTALLIIAITSFAILINTFLVRKLPLLEGIVMFFHIFGFFAVFVILWIMGPRAPASEVFTEFEDNAGWGNIGLACLVGISSPVVTLVGADSSCHLSEELQNASWVLPRAMIATAATNYALGFLMTVTLMMNLGDVSAALASPTGQPYVYVLQQATRSYTATWVLTSIVAILLVSCAINQVTTSSRQLFAFARDGGLPFSSFLGHVHPGYNIPLNAVLVTLGFTCVLSFVVIGSSTALSNITTLSLTGLISSYAVAIGCIFAKRIRGEEFPSSRFKLPRKLGFVTNAIALCWLSLTFVMMFFPGTPIPDAKGMNWSALIFSAVVGFSLLYYRFSARGRYVGPVEYVRKDL
;
A
#
# COMPACT_ATOMS: atom_id res chain seq x y z
N MET A 1 -48.64 -68.04 19.95
CA MET A 1 -47.20 -68.18 19.59
C MET A 1 -47.08 -67.99 18.09
N ALA A 2 -46.10 -67.17 17.68
CA ALA A 2 -45.69 -66.83 16.31
C ALA A 2 -46.56 -65.84 15.51
N SER A 3 -46.09 -64.59 15.38
CA SER A 3 -46.34 -63.72 14.22
C SER A 3 -45.01 -63.16 13.72
N LEU A 4 -44.72 -63.40 12.45
CA LEU A 4 -43.48 -63.12 11.73
C LEU A 4 -43.39 -61.67 11.21
N SER A 5 -42.15 -61.16 11.24
CA SER A 5 -41.46 -60.24 10.30
C SER A 5 -42.13 -58.96 9.77
N MET A 6 -41.54 -57.80 10.09
CA MET A 6 -41.64 -56.57 9.30
C MET A 6 -40.29 -56.32 8.60
N ASP A 7 -40.26 -56.48 7.27
CA ASP A 7 -39.14 -56.07 6.41
C ASP A 7 -39.11 -54.55 6.23
N LYS A 8 -37.93 -53.95 6.44
CA LYS A 8 -37.64 -52.55 6.08
C LYS A 8 -37.01 -52.50 4.68
N ILE A 9 -37.74 -51.92 3.74
CA ILE A 9 -37.29 -51.57 2.39
C ILE A 9 -36.17 -50.52 2.47
N LYS A 10 -34.96 -50.87 2.02
CA LYS A 10 -33.87 -49.92 1.72
C LYS A 10 -33.92 -49.55 0.24
N ILE A 11 -34.24 -48.30 -0.07
CA ILE A 11 -34.12 -47.72 -1.41
C ILE A 11 -32.64 -47.42 -1.66
N LYS A 12 -32.08 -48.03 -2.70
CA LYS A 12 -30.69 -47.87 -3.16
C LYS A 12 -30.71 -46.79 -4.25
N TYR A 13 -30.12 -45.63 -4.00
CA TYR A 13 -29.88 -44.64 -5.05
C TYR A 13 -28.69 -45.10 -5.89
N ASP A 14 -28.96 -45.39 -7.15
CA ASP A 14 -27.97 -45.72 -8.16
C ASP A 14 -27.33 -44.43 -8.67
N SER A 15 -26.01 -44.30 -8.51
CA SER A 15 -25.24 -43.12 -8.94
C SER A 15 -24.59 -43.45 -10.27
N THR A 16 -25.32 -43.19 -11.36
CA THR A 16 -24.77 -43.30 -12.71
C THR A 16 -23.92 -42.07 -13.01
N GLU A 17 -22.64 -42.32 -13.21
CA GLU A 17 -21.60 -41.38 -13.63
C GLU A 17 -21.99 -40.61 -14.90
N ILE A 18 -22.02 -39.29 -14.80
CA ILE A 18 -21.83 -38.41 -15.96
C ILE A 18 -20.35 -38.05 -15.98
N ALA A 19 -19.68 -38.47 -17.06
CA ALA A 19 -18.25 -38.42 -17.29
C ALA A 19 -17.64 -37.02 -17.07
N MET A 20 -16.87 -36.87 -15.99
CA MET A 20 -15.92 -35.77 -15.80
C MET A 20 -14.63 -36.07 -16.57
N THR A 21 -14.44 -35.41 -17.71
CA THR A 21 -13.16 -35.47 -18.45
C THR A 21 -12.33 -34.21 -18.19
N ARG A 22 -11.52 -34.25 -17.12
CA ARG A 22 -10.10 -33.84 -17.05
C ARG A 22 -9.59 -34.04 -15.61
N PRO A 23 -8.53 -34.84 -15.39
CA PRO A 23 -8.00 -35.08 -14.06
C PRO A 23 -7.19 -33.86 -13.64
N TYR A 24 -7.74 -33.01 -12.77
CA TYR A 24 -6.88 -32.24 -11.88
C TYR A 24 -6.31 -33.22 -10.87
N GLY A 25 -5.01 -33.07 -10.60
CA GLY A 25 -4.20 -33.97 -9.80
C GLY A 25 -4.79 -34.29 -8.44
N SER A 26 -4.14 -35.27 -7.78
CA SER A 26 -4.27 -35.62 -6.37
C SER A 26 -4.95 -34.55 -5.52
N VAL A 27 -5.85 -34.98 -4.63
CA VAL A 27 -6.14 -34.21 -3.43
C VAL A 27 -4.81 -34.02 -2.72
N ASP A 28 -4.09 -32.94 -3.06
CA ASP A 28 -2.82 -32.61 -2.48
C ASP A 28 -3.13 -32.45 -0.99
N ILE A 29 -2.54 -33.33 -0.18
CA ILE A 29 -2.65 -33.26 1.27
C ILE A 29 -2.11 -31.88 1.65
N ILE A 30 -3.02 -30.94 1.96
CA ILE A 30 -2.63 -29.61 2.42
C ILE A 30 -1.90 -29.83 3.74
N GLU A 31 -0.63 -29.47 3.79
CA GLU A 31 0.18 -29.61 4.99
C GLU A 31 -0.53 -28.94 6.19
N PRO A 32 -0.52 -29.54 7.40
CA PRO A 32 -1.28 -29.02 8.54
C PRO A 32 -1.02 -27.54 8.85
N GLU A 33 0.21 -27.08 8.61
CA GLU A 33 0.61 -25.68 8.80
C GLU A 33 -0.01 -24.68 7.79
N LYS A 34 -0.55 -25.18 6.67
CA LYS A 34 -1.23 -24.39 5.64
C LYS A 34 -2.74 -24.37 5.82
N MET A 35 -3.33 -25.34 6.52
CA MET A 35 -4.79 -25.54 6.57
C MET A 35 -5.59 -24.39 7.20
N GLY A 36 -5.05 -23.70 8.22
CA GLY A 36 -5.79 -22.64 8.91
C GLY A 36 -7.01 -23.13 9.70
N VAL A 37 -7.93 -22.21 10.00
CA VAL A 37 -9.23 -22.54 10.62
C VAL A 37 -10.25 -22.93 9.55
N GLU A 38 -11.34 -23.62 9.93
CA GLU A 38 -12.34 -24.10 8.97
C GLU A 38 -12.96 -22.99 8.11
N GLY A 39 -13.14 -21.79 8.68
CA GLY A 39 -13.60 -20.62 7.93
C GLY A 39 -12.67 -20.22 6.78
N ASP A 40 -11.36 -20.30 7.00
CA ASP A 40 -10.36 -19.97 5.98
C ASP A 40 -10.41 -20.96 4.81
N ARG A 41 -10.58 -22.25 5.11
CA ARG A 41 -10.70 -23.31 4.10
C ARG A 41 -11.93 -23.10 3.24
N ARG A 42 -13.06 -22.79 3.88
CA ARG A 42 -14.32 -22.47 3.19
C ARG A 42 -14.17 -21.26 2.28
N ASP A 43 -13.55 -20.19 2.76
CA ASP A 43 -13.37 -18.96 1.98
C ASP A 43 -12.45 -19.20 0.77
N MET A 44 -11.34 -19.93 0.95
CA MET A 44 -10.44 -20.31 -0.17
C MET A 44 -11.12 -21.22 -1.18
N HIS A 45 -11.92 -22.18 -0.71
CA HIS A 45 -12.69 -23.08 -1.56
C HIS A 45 -13.77 -22.33 -2.36
N ARG A 46 -14.46 -21.37 -1.73
CA ARG A 46 -15.41 -20.46 -2.40
C ARG A 46 -14.73 -19.67 -3.51
N MET A 47 -13.55 -19.12 -3.25
CA MET A 47 -12.78 -18.33 -4.23
C MET A 47 -12.04 -19.18 -5.28
N GLY A 48 -12.11 -20.52 -5.19
CA GLY A 48 -11.40 -21.43 -6.08
C GLY A 48 -9.88 -21.30 -6.02
N LYS A 49 -9.32 -20.90 -4.87
CA LYS A 49 -7.88 -20.71 -4.68
C LYS A 49 -7.28 -21.90 -3.93
N LYS A 50 -6.15 -22.41 -4.43
CA LYS A 50 -5.34 -23.40 -3.73
C LYS A 50 -4.54 -22.72 -2.62
N GLN A 51 -4.52 -23.33 -1.45
CA GLN A 51 -3.75 -22.86 -0.30
C GLN A 51 -2.29 -23.28 -0.45
N GLU A 52 -1.45 -22.37 -0.95
CA GLU A 52 -0.01 -22.59 -1.14
C GLU A 52 0.82 -22.04 0.04
N MET A 53 0.35 -20.97 0.68
CA MET A 53 1.09 -20.25 1.73
C MET A 53 0.76 -20.78 3.13
N ARG A 54 1.68 -20.57 4.09
CA ARG A 54 1.49 -20.93 5.50
C ARG A 54 0.75 -19.82 6.23
N ARG A 55 -0.23 -20.15 7.09
CA ARG A 55 -0.96 -19.16 7.88
C ARG A 55 -0.21 -18.77 9.16
N THR A 56 0.73 -17.85 9.02
CA THR A 56 1.65 -17.40 10.07
C THR A 56 1.21 -16.15 10.80
N PHE A 57 0.33 -15.33 10.20
CA PHE A 57 -0.11 -14.07 10.81
C PHE A 57 -1.38 -14.24 11.62
N ASP A 58 -1.40 -13.56 12.76
CA ASP A 58 -2.57 -13.27 13.60
C ASP A 58 -2.93 -11.77 13.53
N PHE A 59 -3.88 -11.31 14.36
CA PHE A 59 -4.30 -9.91 14.35
C PHE A 59 -3.15 -8.94 14.68
N PHE A 60 -2.37 -9.21 15.73
CA PHE A 60 -1.35 -8.26 16.19
C PHE A 60 -0.17 -8.18 15.22
N SER A 61 0.25 -9.32 14.66
CA SER A 61 1.32 -9.37 13.67
C SER A 61 0.92 -8.71 12.34
N ILE A 62 -0.30 -8.93 11.83
CA ILE A 62 -0.72 -8.29 10.57
C ILE A 62 -1.03 -6.80 10.73
N TRP A 63 -1.58 -6.40 11.88
CA TRP A 63 -1.75 -4.99 12.21
C TRP A 63 -0.39 -4.30 12.35
N GLY A 64 0.56 -4.95 13.04
CA GLY A 64 1.91 -4.42 13.20
C GLY A 64 2.64 -4.27 11.88
N TYR A 65 2.58 -5.30 11.04
CA TYR A 65 3.10 -5.29 9.68
C TYR A 65 2.60 -4.08 8.87
N ALA A 66 1.28 -3.85 8.90
CA ALA A 66 0.65 -2.80 8.09
C ALA A 66 0.92 -1.39 8.64
N VAL A 67 1.01 -1.23 9.98
CA VAL A 67 1.44 0.03 10.61
C VAL A 67 2.88 0.37 10.21
N ILE A 68 3.79 -0.60 10.31
CA ILE A 68 5.22 -0.44 9.97
C ILE A 68 5.43 -0.21 8.47
N LEU A 69 4.65 -0.87 7.61
CA LEU A 69 4.69 -0.58 6.17
C LEU A 69 4.24 0.85 5.90
N GLY A 70 3.20 1.33 6.58
CA GLY A 70 2.74 2.70 6.43
C GLY A 70 3.71 3.75 6.97
N ASN A 71 4.43 3.45 8.08
CA ASN A 71 5.42 4.34 8.73
C ASN A 71 4.99 5.81 8.74
N THR A 72 3.73 6.05 9.10
CA THR A 72 3.05 7.27 8.70
C THR A 72 3.59 8.50 9.43
N TRP A 73 4.08 8.38 10.66
CA TRP A 73 4.69 9.53 11.35
C TRP A 73 6.08 9.83 10.80
N GLU A 74 6.84 8.82 10.38
CA GLU A 74 8.12 8.99 9.69
C GLU A 74 7.93 9.64 8.32
N PHE A 75 6.97 9.13 7.53
CA PHE A 75 6.61 9.73 6.26
C PHE A 75 6.11 11.17 6.43
N SER A 76 5.34 11.48 7.48
CA SER A 76 4.91 12.85 7.77
C SER A 76 6.08 13.82 7.96
N LEU A 77 7.18 13.36 8.57
CA LEU A 77 8.40 14.16 8.71
C LEU A 77 9.11 14.37 7.37
N VAL A 78 9.23 13.31 6.57
CA VAL A 78 9.99 13.33 5.31
C VAL A 78 9.25 14.05 4.19
N THR A 79 7.95 13.79 4.03
CA THR A 79 7.13 14.35 2.95
C THR A 79 6.57 15.73 3.29
N GLY A 80 6.69 16.18 4.56
CA GLY A 80 6.24 17.51 4.99
C GLY A 80 6.83 18.65 4.15
N VAL A 81 8.03 18.46 3.59
CA VAL A 81 8.67 19.38 2.63
C VAL A 81 7.78 19.75 1.45
N LEU A 82 7.02 18.78 0.92
CA LEU A 82 6.14 18.99 -0.23
C LEU A 82 4.96 19.88 0.13
N SER A 83 4.42 19.75 1.34
CA SER A 83 3.33 20.61 1.81
C SER A 83 3.80 22.04 2.06
N LEU A 84 5.00 22.21 2.62
CA LEU A 84 5.57 23.53 2.93
C LEU A 84 5.82 24.37 1.69
N ALA A 85 6.32 23.75 0.62
CA ALA A 85 6.52 24.43 -0.67
C ALA A 85 5.20 24.87 -1.32
N GLN A 86 4.06 24.32 -0.88
CA GLN A 86 2.75 24.58 -1.48
C GLN A 86 1.93 25.49 -0.57
N GLY A 87 1.22 24.92 0.41
CA GLY A 87 0.23 25.61 1.26
C GLY A 87 0.77 26.17 2.59
N GLY A 88 2.08 26.10 2.81
CA GLY A 88 2.71 26.45 4.09
C GLY A 88 2.30 25.55 5.27
N PRO A 89 2.58 25.97 6.51
CA PRO A 89 2.26 25.19 7.72
C PRO A 89 0.76 24.89 7.89
N ALA A 90 -0.11 25.89 7.69
CA ALA A 90 -1.56 25.68 7.81
C ALA A 90 -2.09 24.73 6.73
N GLY A 91 -1.63 24.91 5.48
CA GLY A 91 -1.95 24.01 4.39
C GLY A 91 -1.54 22.57 4.69
N ALA A 92 -0.33 22.36 5.23
CA ALA A 92 0.15 21.03 5.62
C ALA A 92 -0.79 20.36 6.64
N ILE A 93 -1.21 21.06 7.70
CA ILE A 93 -2.08 20.52 8.75
C ILE A 93 -3.47 20.19 8.21
N TRP A 94 -4.13 21.16 7.56
CA TRP A 94 -5.52 21.01 7.13
C TRP A 94 -5.66 20.01 6.00
N MET A 95 -4.74 20.01 5.02
CA MET A 95 -4.76 19.02 3.95
C MET A 95 -4.44 17.62 4.45
N PHE A 96 -3.59 17.47 5.47
CA PHE A 96 -3.38 16.18 6.13
C PHE A 96 -4.64 15.69 6.82
N LEU A 97 -5.33 16.54 7.58
CA LEU A 97 -6.60 16.19 8.23
C LEU A 97 -7.69 15.82 7.22
N THR A 98 -7.83 16.59 6.14
CA THR A 98 -8.77 16.27 5.05
C THR A 98 -8.42 14.93 4.41
N THR A 99 -7.13 14.63 4.25
CA THR A 99 -6.68 13.33 3.72
C THR A 99 -6.99 12.18 4.67
N CYS A 100 -6.76 12.34 5.98
CA CYS A 100 -7.18 11.36 6.99
C CYS A 100 -8.68 11.06 6.86
N PHE A 101 -9.51 12.10 6.74
CA PHE A 101 -10.96 11.94 6.58
C PHE A 101 -11.30 11.16 5.30
N GLY A 102 -10.85 11.62 4.14
CA GLY A 102 -11.17 10.98 2.86
C GLY A 102 -10.66 9.55 2.75
N MET A 103 -9.41 9.31 3.13
CA MET A 103 -8.79 7.99 3.10
C MET A 103 -9.40 7.02 4.13
N PHE A 104 -10.01 7.51 5.22
CA PHE A 104 -10.71 6.64 6.16
C PHE A 104 -11.95 5.99 5.53
N PHE A 105 -12.73 6.74 4.76
CA PHE A 105 -13.86 6.17 4.01
C PHE A 105 -13.40 5.19 2.93
N VAL A 106 -12.29 5.49 2.24
CA VAL A 106 -11.65 4.53 1.31
C VAL A 106 -11.34 3.23 2.04
N MET A 107 -10.71 3.29 3.21
CA MET A 107 -10.35 2.09 3.98
C MET A 107 -11.56 1.32 4.50
N LEU A 108 -12.64 1.99 4.91
CA LEU A 108 -13.88 1.32 5.30
C LEU A 108 -14.50 0.53 4.15
N SER A 109 -14.54 1.11 2.94
CA SER A 109 -15.03 0.41 1.73
C SER A 109 -14.15 -0.79 1.39
N MET A 110 -12.83 -0.63 1.50
CA MET A 110 -11.86 -1.69 1.20
C MET A 110 -11.92 -2.81 2.24
N ALA A 111 -12.13 -2.50 3.52
CA ALA A 111 -12.32 -3.48 4.58
C ALA A 111 -13.57 -4.34 4.35
N GLU A 112 -14.69 -3.74 3.90
CA GLU A 112 -15.89 -4.51 3.53
C GLU A 112 -15.59 -5.52 2.41
N MET A 113 -14.89 -5.08 1.35
CA MET A 113 -14.48 -5.97 0.25
C MET A 113 -13.50 -7.07 0.71
N ALA A 114 -12.53 -6.71 1.55
CA ALA A 114 -11.55 -7.64 2.10
C ALA A 114 -12.20 -8.71 3.01
N SER A 115 -13.30 -8.40 3.67
CA SER A 115 -14.07 -9.37 4.45
C SER A 115 -14.87 -10.34 3.58
N ILE A 116 -15.40 -9.86 2.45
CA ILE A 116 -16.13 -10.69 1.46
C ILE A 116 -15.16 -11.65 0.75
N ALA A 117 -14.02 -11.13 0.31
CA ALA A 117 -13.05 -11.86 -0.50
C ALA A 117 -11.62 -11.63 0.02
N PRO A 118 -11.20 -12.33 1.09
CA PRO A 118 -9.89 -12.20 1.71
C PRO A 118 -8.81 -12.91 0.88
N THR A 119 -8.40 -12.30 -0.23
CA THR A 119 -7.42 -12.86 -1.19
C THR A 119 -6.21 -11.94 -1.38
N ALA A 120 -5.03 -12.55 -1.61
CA ALA A 120 -3.81 -11.82 -1.93
C ALA A 120 -3.92 -10.96 -3.20
N GLY A 121 -4.91 -11.26 -4.06
CA GLY A 121 -5.20 -10.47 -5.26
C GLY A 121 -5.85 -9.11 -4.98
N GLY A 122 -6.42 -8.89 -3.79
CA GLY A 122 -6.99 -7.61 -3.38
C GLY A 122 -7.93 -7.00 -4.43
N GLN A 123 -7.61 -5.78 -4.84
CA GLN A 123 -8.42 -4.90 -5.70
C GLN A 123 -8.84 -5.55 -7.01
N TYR A 124 -7.91 -6.21 -7.73
CA TYR A 124 -8.26 -6.78 -9.03
C TYR A 124 -9.21 -7.97 -8.87
N HIS A 125 -9.09 -8.74 -7.79
CA HIS A 125 -10.02 -9.81 -7.47
C HIS A 125 -11.40 -9.24 -7.13
N TRP A 126 -11.46 -8.24 -6.26
CA TRP A 126 -12.72 -7.57 -5.90
C TRP A 126 -13.43 -6.99 -7.12
N VAL A 127 -12.68 -6.37 -8.04
CA VAL A 127 -13.25 -5.87 -9.30
C VAL A 127 -13.77 -7.02 -10.15
N SER A 128 -13.07 -8.15 -10.23
CA SER A 128 -13.58 -9.32 -10.94
C SER A 128 -14.90 -9.82 -10.36
N GLU A 129 -15.06 -9.80 -9.04
CA GLU A 129 -16.25 -10.32 -8.35
C GLU A 129 -17.43 -9.34 -8.38
N PHE A 130 -17.18 -8.04 -8.23
CA PHE A 130 -18.22 -7.02 -8.07
C PHE A 130 -18.57 -6.23 -9.33
N ALA A 131 -17.71 -6.24 -10.35
CA ALA A 131 -18.01 -5.53 -11.59
C ALA A 131 -19.22 -6.15 -12.33
N PRO A 132 -19.91 -5.38 -13.19
CA PRO A 132 -20.96 -5.93 -14.05
C PRO A 132 -20.43 -7.05 -14.94
N PRO A 133 -21.19 -8.13 -15.20
CA PRO A 133 -20.69 -9.34 -15.86
C PRO A 133 -19.91 -9.09 -17.17
N GLN A 134 -20.40 -8.16 -17.99
CA GLN A 134 -19.78 -7.79 -19.27
C GLN A 134 -18.40 -7.11 -19.13
N TYR A 135 -18.05 -6.59 -17.96
CA TYR A 135 -16.82 -5.83 -17.70
C TYR A 135 -15.86 -6.50 -16.70
N GLN A 136 -16.28 -7.57 -16.02
CA GLN A 136 -15.51 -8.23 -14.95
C GLN A 136 -14.07 -8.54 -15.36
N LYS A 137 -13.90 -9.24 -16.48
CA LYS A 137 -12.58 -9.65 -16.95
C LYS A 137 -11.69 -8.47 -17.34
N LEU A 138 -12.22 -7.51 -18.10
CA LEU A 138 -11.44 -6.37 -18.60
C LEU A 138 -11.06 -5.40 -17.48
N LEU A 139 -12.02 -5.00 -16.63
CA LEU A 139 -11.74 -4.08 -15.52
C LEU A 139 -10.79 -4.70 -14.51
N SER A 140 -10.99 -5.97 -14.16
CA SER A 140 -10.08 -6.70 -13.28
C SER A 140 -8.65 -6.73 -13.86
N TYR A 141 -8.52 -6.95 -15.16
CA TYR A 141 -7.23 -6.95 -15.82
C TYR A 141 -6.50 -5.60 -15.75
N ILE A 142 -7.20 -4.50 -16.06
CA ILE A 142 -6.64 -3.14 -15.98
C ILE A 142 -6.23 -2.83 -14.53
N VAL A 143 -7.09 -3.16 -13.56
CA VAL A 143 -6.82 -2.93 -12.13
C VAL A 143 -5.63 -3.76 -11.66
N GLY A 144 -5.45 -4.99 -12.13
CA GLY A 144 -4.26 -5.79 -11.83
C GLY A 144 -2.97 -5.11 -12.28
N TRP A 145 -2.95 -4.51 -13.48
CA TRP A 145 -1.82 -3.72 -13.95
C TRP A 145 -1.59 -2.43 -13.16
N LEU A 146 -2.67 -1.74 -12.78
CA LEU A 146 -2.58 -0.54 -11.94
C LEU A 146 -2.02 -0.86 -10.55
N CYS A 147 -2.41 -1.99 -9.96
CA CYS A 147 -1.82 -2.49 -8.72
C CYS A 147 -0.33 -2.83 -8.89
N VAL A 148 0.05 -3.52 -9.97
CA VAL A 148 1.46 -3.83 -10.24
C VAL A 148 2.27 -2.55 -10.40
N LEU A 149 1.78 -1.59 -11.18
CA LEU A 149 2.42 -0.29 -11.35
C LEU A 149 2.62 0.41 -10.00
N GLY A 150 1.53 0.52 -9.22
CA GLY A 150 1.53 1.17 -7.92
C GLY A 150 2.51 0.54 -6.95
N TRP A 151 2.40 -0.76 -6.70
CA TRP A 151 3.24 -1.43 -5.71
C TRP A 151 4.72 -1.52 -6.10
N GLN A 152 5.02 -1.76 -7.38
CA GLN A 152 6.41 -1.84 -7.85
C GLN A 152 7.10 -0.47 -7.81
N THR A 153 6.41 0.60 -8.18
CA THR A 153 6.96 1.96 -8.06
C THR A 153 7.00 2.43 -6.60
N CYS A 154 6.06 2.01 -5.76
CA CYS A 154 6.10 2.24 -4.31
C CYS A 154 7.38 1.71 -3.65
N MET A 155 7.86 0.54 -4.07
CA MET A 155 9.14 0.00 -3.58
C MET A 155 10.31 0.96 -3.83
N VAL A 156 10.33 1.63 -4.99
CA VAL A 156 11.35 2.63 -5.31
C VAL A 156 11.25 3.84 -4.39
N ILE A 157 10.03 4.31 -4.10
CA ILE A 157 9.77 5.45 -3.23
C ILE A 157 10.19 5.15 -1.79
N VAL A 158 9.84 3.99 -1.26
CA VAL A 158 10.23 3.58 0.09
C VAL A 158 11.75 3.48 0.19
N GLY A 159 12.40 2.87 -0.80
CA GLY A 159 13.86 2.82 -0.87
C GLY A 159 14.49 4.21 -0.92
N LEU A 160 13.91 5.13 -1.68
CA LEU A 160 14.35 6.53 -1.76
C LEU A 160 14.23 7.23 -0.42
N VAL A 161 13.07 7.14 0.21
CA VAL A 161 12.76 7.85 1.47
C VAL A 161 13.71 7.38 2.56
N ALA A 162 14.00 6.07 2.62
CA ALA A 162 15.01 5.51 3.50
C ALA A 162 16.44 6.00 3.13
N ALA A 163 16.83 5.90 1.85
CA ALA A 163 18.14 6.34 1.37
C ALA A 163 18.42 7.83 1.66
N SER A 164 17.39 8.68 1.55
CA SER A 164 17.49 10.12 1.82
C SER A 164 17.89 10.39 3.27
N GLN A 165 17.48 9.54 4.22
CA GLN A 165 17.86 9.69 5.62
C GLN A 165 19.33 9.33 5.85
N PHE A 166 19.84 8.30 5.18
CA PHE A 166 21.26 7.98 5.23
C PHE A 166 22.11 9.09 4.61
N THR A 167 21.70 9.67 3.49
CA THR A 167 22.42 10.82 2.91
C THR A 167 22.35 12.06 3.81
N ALA A 168 21.22 12.28 4.49
CA ALA A 168 21.08 13.37 5.45
C ALA A 168 21.99 13.19 6.67
N LEU A 169 22.10 11.96 7.20
CA LEU A 169 23.03 11.62 8.29
C LEU A 169 24.49 11.88 7.89
N ILE A 170 24.89 11.50 6.67
CA ILE A 170 26.25 11.77 6.16
C ILE A 170 26.49 13.28 6.02
N ALA A 171 25.53 14.03 5.47
CA ALA A 171 25.62 15.48 5.34
C ALA A 171 25.69 16.19 6.69
N LEU A 172 24.96 15.69 7.70
CA LEU A 172 25.01 16.20 9.06
C LEU A 172 26.39 15.99 9.71
N SER A 173 27.06 14.87 9.40
CA SER A 173 28.38 14.54 9.94
C SER A 173 29.54 15.18 9.16
N ASN A 174 29.35 15.52 7.89
CA ASN A 174 30.39 16.09 7.04
C ASN A 174 29.89 17.32 6.26
N PRO A 175 30.27 18.54 6.67
CA PRO A 175 29.85 19.78 6.01
C PRO A 175 30.28 19.92 4.54
N THR A 176 31.28 19.16 4.10
CA THR A 176 31.77 19.19 2.70
C THR A 176 31.03 18.22 1.78
N TYR A 177 30.17 17.37 2.34
CA TYR A 177 29.45 16.36 1.57
C TYR A 177 28.25 16.97 0.86
N THR A 178 28.25 16.87 -0.48
CA THR A 178 27.11 17.23 -1.32
C THR A 178 26.38 15.96 -1.76
N ILE A 179 25.07 15.90 -1.53
CA ILE A 179 24.24 14.77 -1.98
C ILE A 179 24.22 14.73 -3.52
N LYS A 180 24.57 13.58 -4.09
CA LYS A 180 24.53 13.32 -5.54
C LYS A 180 23.54 12.20 -5.83
N GLY A 181 22.90 12.23 -6.99
CA GLY A 181 21.90 11.23 -7.38
C GLY A 181 22.42 9.78 -7.33
N TRP A 182 23.70 9.55 -7.63
CA TRP A 182 24.30 8.21 -7.54
C TRP A 182 24.52 7.73 -6.11
N HIS A 183 24.71 8.63 -5.12
CA HIS A 183 24.74 8.23 -3.70
C HIS A 183 23.38 7.61 -3.31
N THR A 184 22.30 8.32 -3.66
CA THR A 184 20.93 7.90 -3.38
C THR A 184 20.58 6.61 -4.12
N ALA A 185 20.92 6.50 -5.42
CA ALA A 185 20.65 5.29 -6.20
C ALA A 185 21.33 4.04 -5.61
N LEU A 186 22.61 4.13 -5.24
CA LEU A 186 23.32 3.00 -4.62
C LEU A 186 22.72 2.62 -3.25
N LEU A 187 22.28 3.60 -2.46
CA LEU A 187 21.60 3.35 -1.19
C LEU A 187 20.23 2.68 -1.39
N ILE A 188 19.46 3.08 -2.40
CA ILE A 188 18.19 2.41 -2.76
C ILE A 188 18.44 0.93 -3.09
N ILE A 189 19.48 0.64 -3.89
CA ILE A 189 19.86 -0.73 -4.26
C ILE A 189 20.30 -1.51 -3.01
N ALA A 190 21.11 -0.91 -2.15
CA ALA A 190 21.60 -1.56 -0.92
C ALA A 190 20.44 -1.90 0.04
N ILE A 191 19.55 -0.94 0.30
CA ILE A 191 18.40 -1.11 1.19
C ILE A 191 17.43 -2.15 0.64
N THR A 192 17.12 -2.11 -0.66
CA THR A 192 16.23 -3.11 -1.29
C THR A 192 16.86 -4.50 -1.28
N SER A 193 18.16 -4.60 -1.54
CA SER A 193 18.90 -5.87 -1.47
C SER A 193 18.89 -6.46 -0.06
N PHE A 194 19.10 -5.61 0.95
CA PHE A 194 18.98 -6.01 2.36
C PHE A 194 17.55 -6.47 2.70
N ALA A 195 16.54 -5.71 2.27
CA ALA A 195 15.14 -6.05 2.49
C ALA A 195 14.75 -7.42 1.92
N ILE A 196 15.30 -7.76 0.75
CA ILE A 196 15.09 -9.06 0.09
C ILE A 196 15.82 -10.19 0.83
N LEU A 197 17.04 -9.94 1.31
CA LEU A 197 17.78 -10.93 2.10
C LEU A 197 16.96 -11.32 3.35
N ILE A 198 16.41 -10.34 4.06
CA ILE A 198 15.50 -10.58 5.19
C ILE A 198 14.24 -11.32 4.73
N ASN A 199 13.61 -10.88 3.63
CA ASN A 199 12.42 -11.53 3.08
C ASN A 199 12.65 -12.97 2.58
N THR A 200 13.87 -13.32 2.24
CA THR A 200 14.19 -14.65 1.70
C THR A 200 14.53 -15.63 2.82
N PHE A 201 15.35 -15.19 3.79
CA PHE A 201 15.86 -16.07 4.85
C PHE A 201 15.09 -15.98 6.17
N LEU A 202 14.51 -14.83 6.48
CA LEU A 202 13.85 -14.54 7.76
C LEU A 202 12.32 -14.43 7.64
N VAL A 203 11.72 -14.77 6.49
CA VAL A 203 10.26 -14.67 6.28
C VAL A 203 9.44 -15.34 7.39
N ARG A 204 9.87 -16.52 7.86
CA ARG A 204 9.17 -17.28 8.91
C ARG A 204 9.20 -16.58 10.27
N LYS A 205 10.14 -15.65 10.46
CA LYS A 205 10.29 -14.82 11.66
C LYS A 205 9.75 -13.41 11.48
N LEU A 206 9.16 -13.07 10.32
CA LEU A 206 8.57 -11.75 10.09
C LEU A 206 7.56 -11.38 11.19
N PRO A 207 6.60 -12.23 11.59
CA PRO A 207 5.67 -11.88 12.67
C PRO A 207 6.37 -11.46 13.99
N LEU A 208 7.49 -12.11 14.33
CA LEU A 208 8.29 -11.75 15.51
C LEU A 208 9.05 -10.43 15.29
N LEU A 209 9.60 -10.23 14.10
CA LEU A 209 10.28 -8.99 13.73
C LEU A 209 9.31 -7.80 13.80
N GLU A 210 8.07 -7.95 13.33
CA GLU A 210 7.04 -6.91 13.43
C GLU A 210 6.77 -6.50 14.87
N GLY A 211 6.72 -7.45 15.81
CA GLY A 211 6.54 -7.14 17.24
C GLY A 211 7.69 -6.29 17.80
N ILE A 212 8.93 -6.60 17.41
CA ILE A 212 10.13 -5.85 17.84
C ILE A 212 10.16 -4.46 17.19
N VAL A 213 9.95 -4.38 15.88
CA VAL A 213 9.97 -3.12 15.14
C VAL A 213 8.82 -2.21 15.59
N MET A 214 7.65 -2.77 15.91
CA MET A 214 6.52 -2.01 16.46
C MET A 214 6.90 -1.33 17.78
N PHE A 215 7.61 -2.03 18.66
CA PHE A 215 8.11 -1.42 19.90
C PHE A 215 9.02 -0.22 19.61
N PHE A 216 9.96 -0.36 18.67
CA PHE A 216 10.83 0.74 18.25
C PHE A 216 10.07 1.87 17.55
N HIS A 217 9.03 1.56 16.77
CA HIS A 217 8.19 2.54 16.09
C HIS A 217 7.45 3.44 17.10
N ILE A 218 6.84 2.85 18.12
CA ILE A 218 6.14 3.60 19.17
C ILE A 218 7.13 4.39 20.03
N PHE A 219 8.26 3.78 20.44
CA PHE A 219 9.27 4.49 21.21
C PHE A 219 9.90 5.65 20.41
N GLY A 220 10.22 5.41 19.14
CA GLY A 220 10.77 6.41 18.23
C GLY A 220 9.82 7.59 18.03
N PHE A 221 8.52 7.33 17.90
CA PHE A 221 7.50 8.38 17.85
C PHE A 221 7.59 9.28 19.08
N PHE A 222 7.54 8.70 20.30
CA PHE A 222 7.60 9.49 21.53
C PHE A 222 8.94 10.20 21.71
N ALA A 223 10.06 9.58 21.33
CA ALA A 223 11.38 10.20 21.41
C ALA A 223 11.43 11.48 20.57
N VAL A 224 11.01 11.43 19.31
CA VAL A 224 10.98 12.61 18.42
C VAL A 224 9.93 13.62 18.88
N PHE A 225 8.70 13.16 19.16
CA PHE A 225 7.58 14.00 19.55
C PHE A 225 7.88 14.80 20.83
N VAL A 226 8.31 14.13 21.90
CA VAL A 226 8.57 14.77 23.20
C VAL A 226 9.75 15.74 23.11
N ILE A 227 10.82 15.39 22.39
CA ILE A 227 11.97 16.28 22.22
C ILE A 227 11.57 17.58 21.51
N LEU A 228 10.78 17.48 20.43
CA LEU A 228 10.30 18.67 19.73
C LEU A 228 9.42 19.54 20.65
N TRP A 229 8.50 18.95 21.41
CA TRP A 229 7.62 19.73 22.29
C TRP A 229 8.32 20.34 23.52
N ILE A 230 9.37 19.70 24.05
CA ILE A 230 10.09 20.19 25.22
C ILE A 230 11.20 21.18 24.83
N MET A 231 11.95 20.87 23.78
CA MET A 231 13.19 21.59 23.43
C MET A 231 13.04 22.49 22.20
N GLY A 232 12.04 22.24 21.35
CA GLY A 232 11.84 22.95 20.10
C GLY A 232 11.35 24.40 20.30
N PRO A 233 11.80 25.35 19.46
CA PRO A 233 11.17 26.65 19.38
C PRO A 233 9.75 26.48 18.84
N ARG A 234 8.76 27.09 19.49
CA ARG A 234 7.35 26.92 19.13
C ARG A 234 6.78 28.21 18.55
N ALA A 235 6.24 28.11 17.35
CA ALA A 235 5.50 29.21 16.73
C ALA A 235 4.13 29.40 17.41
N PRO A 236 3.55 30.62 17.38
CA PRO A 236 2.20 30.86 17.83
C PRO A 236 1.19 29.97 17.10
N ALA A 237 0.26 29.34 17.83
CA ALA A 237 -0.74 28.46 17.22
C ALA A 237 -1.65 29.21 16.23
N SER A 238 -1.88 30.51 16.42
CA SER A 238 -2.64 31.31 15.45
C SER A 238 -1.96 31.32 14.09
N GLU A 239 -0.64 31.53 14.05
CA GLU A 239 0.16 31.57 12.83
C GLU A 239 0.11 30.20 12.13
N VAL A 240 0.49 29.15 12.85
CA VAL A 240 0.63 27.78 12.30
C VAL A 240 -0.68 27.21 11.75
N PHE A 241 -1.82 27.53 12.34
CA PHE A 241 -3.11 26.97 11.92
C PHE A 241 -3.92 27.86 10.97
N THR A 242 -3.52 29.12 10.79
CA THR A 242 -4.32 30.08 9.99
C THR A 242 -3.55 30.78 8.87
N GLU A 243 -2.22 30.76 8.89
CA GLU A 243 -1.40 31.35 7.84
C GLU A 243 -1.09 30.33 6.75
N PHE A 244 -1.75 30.52 5.62
CA PHE A 244 -1.54 29.75 4.39
C PHE A 244 -0.63 30.52 3.45
N GLU A 245 0.29 29.81 2.82
CA GLU A 245 1.27 30.37 1.90
C GLU A 245 1.10 29.77 0.51
N ASP A 246 1.61 30.44 -0.52
CA ASP A 246 1.72 29.94 -1.89
C ASP A 246 3.18 30.10 -2.35
N ASN A 247 4.05 29.28 -1.75
CA ASN A 247 5.49 29.37 -1.97
C ASN A 247 5.91 28.88 -3.37
N ALA A 248 5.05 28.10 -4.04
CA ALA A 248 5.26 27.62 -5.40
C ALA A 248 4.78 28.61 -6.47
N GLY A 249 4.01 29.65 -6.08
CA GLY A 249 3.63 30.76 -6.95
C GLY A 249 2.41 30.52 -7.84
N TRP A 250 1.49 29.64 -7.44
CA TRP A 250 0.25 29.33 -8.19
C TRP A 250 -0.68 30.52 -8.43
N GLY A 251 -0.53 31.60 -7.67
CA GLY A 251 -1.42 32.77 -7.69
C GLY A 251 -2.77 32.50 -7.03
N ASN A 252 -2.93 31.34 -6.39
CA ASN A 252 -4.14 30.94 -5.68
C ASN A 252 -3.77 29.97 -4.56
N ILE A 253 -3.89 30.44 -3.32
CA ILE A 253 -3.56 29.68 -2.11
C ILE A 253 -4.36 28.37 -2.01
N GLY A 254 -5.64 28.39 -2.38
CA GLY A 254 -6.49 27.19 -2.36
C GLY A 254 -5.98 26.11 -3.33
N LEU A 255 -5.56 26.52 -4.53
CA LEU A 255 -4.96 25.61 -5.51
C LEU A 255 -3.59 25.11 -5.02
N ALA A 256 -2.75 25.97 -4.45
CA ALA A 256 -1.47 25.56 -3.86
C ALA A 256 -1.70 24.47 -2.80
N CYS A 257 -2.63 24.67 -1.86
CA CYS A 257 -3.02 23.66 -0.89
C CYS A 257 -3.48 22.34 -1.53
N LEU A 258 -4.29 22.40 -2.60
CA LEU A 258 -4.74 21.20 -3.33
C LEU A 258 -3.58 20.47 -4.03
N VAL A 259 -2.59 21.17 -4.56
CA VAL A 259 -1.37 20.56 -5.13
C VAL A 259 -0.52 19.92 -4.03
N GLY A 260 -0.46 20.57 -2.86
CA GLY A 260 0.19 20.06 -1.66
C GLY A 260 -0.41 18.78 -1.08
N ILE A 261 -1.63 18.40 -1.47
CA ILE A 261 -2.32 17.18 -1.01
C ILE A 261 -1.55 15.89 -1.33
N SER A 262 -0.65 15.93 -2.31
CA SER A 262 0.24 14.82 -2.65
C SER A 262 1.04 14.33 -1.45
N SER A 263 1.50 15.24 -0.58
CA SER A 263 2.26 14.89 0.62
C SER A 263 1.49 13.98 1.59
N PRO A 264 0.33 14.39 2.15
CA PRO A 264 -0.43 13.52 3.03
C PRO A 264 -0.97 12.27 2.32
N VAL A 265 -1.26 12.34 1.02
CA VAL A 265 -1.71 11.15 0.26
C VAL A 265 -0.60 10.11 0.17
N VAL A 266 0.66 10.50 -0.10
CA VAL A 266 1.82 9.58 -0.02
C VAL A 266 1.89 8.94 1.36
N THR A 267 1.73 9.76 2.40
CA THR A 267 1.92 9.34 3.79
C THR A 267 0.83 8.38 4.31
N LEU A 268 -0.39 8.45 3.79
CA LEU A 268 -1.57 7.74 4.32
C LEU A 268 -2.05 6.57 3.46
N VAL A 269 -1.44 6.33 2.30
CA VAL A 269 -1.68 5.14 1.47
C VAL A 269 -0.95 3.92 2.05
N GLY A 270 -1.49 2.71 1.85
CA GLY A 270 -0.79 1.46 2.14
C GLY A 270 -1.40 0.56 3.21
N ALA A 271 -2.49 0.94 3.89
CA ALA A 271 -3.15 0.07 4.87
C ALA A 271 -3.74 -1.23 4.26
N ASP A 272 -4.02 -1.22 2.95
CA ASP A 272 -4.40 -2.38 2.13
C ASP A 272 -3.24 -3.35 1.84
N SER A 273 -2.00 -3.01 2.21
CA SER A 273 -0.84 -3.90 2.13
C SER A 273 -1.09 -5.27 2.78
N SER A 274 -1.83 -5.27 3.88
CA SER A 274 -2.27 -6.46 4.61
C SER A 274 -3.14 -7.41 3.79
N CYS A 275 -3.88 -6.90 2.79
CA CYS A 275 -4.70 -7.73 1.90
C CYS A 275 -3.82 -8.70 1.10
N HIS A 276 -2.63 -8.27 0.71
CA HIS A 276 -1.70 -9.09 -0.07
C HIS A 276 -1.07 -10.23 0.73
N LEU A 277 -1.29 -10.27 2.05
CA LEU A 277 -0.90 -11.35 2.95
C LEU A 277 -2.11 -12.14 3.48
N SER A 278 -3.32 -11.96 2.92
CA SER A 278 -4.52 -12.62 3.44
C SER A 278 -4.46 -14.15 3.38
N GLU A 279 -3.71 -14.72 2.43
CA GLU A 279 -3.47 -16.16 2.31
C GLU A 279 -2.54 -16.69 3.42
N GLU A 280 -1.76 -15.80 4.05
CA GLU A 280 -0.86 -16.06 5.20
C GLU A 280 -1.52 -15.69 6.55
N LEU A 281 -2.74 -15.16 6.54
CA LEU A 281 -3.45 -14.66 7.72
C LEU A 281 -4.45 -15.69 8.26
N GLN A 282 -4.49 -15.87 9.57
CA GLN A 282 -5.50 -16.73 10.22
C GLN A 282 -6.85 -16.02 10.31
N ASN A 283 -7.93 -16.75 10.01
CA ASN A 283 -9.31 -16.25 10.06
C ASN A 283 -9.49 -14.96 9.25
N ALA A 284 -9.03 -14.98 8.00
CA ALA A 284 -8.73 -13.78 7.21
C ALA A 284 -9.97 -12.90 6.96
N SER A 285 -11.14 -13.48 6.67
CA SER A 285 -12.39 -12.73 6.46
C SER A 285 -12.85 -11.94 7.69
N TRP A 286 -12.37 -12.29 8.89
CA TRP A 286 -12.66 -11.58 10.14
C TRP A 286 -11.52 -10.64 10.58
N VAL A 287 -10.28 -11.13 10.51
CA VAL A 287 -9.12 -10.42 11.06
C VAL A 287 -8.67 -9.29 10.14
N LEU A 288 -8.63 -9.53 8.83
CA LEU A 288 -8.16 -8.57 7.82
C LEU A 288 -8.91 -7.22 7.85
N PRO A 289 -10.27 -7.17 7.76
CA PRO A 289 -10.97 -5.88 7.77
C PRO A 289 -10.70 -5.07 9.04
N ARG A 290 -10.60 -5.73 10.18
CA ARG A 290 -10.34 -5.09 11.48
C ARG A 290 -8.90 -4.56 11.53
N ALA A 291 -7.94 -5.33 11.03
CA ALA A 291 -6.55 -4.91 10.96
C ALA A 291 -6.36 -3.71 10.04
N MET A 292 -7.04 -3.67 8.89
CA MET A 292 -7.00 -2.51 7.97
C MET A 292 -7.52 -1.24 8.64
N ILE A 293 -8.68 -1.31 9.31
CA ILE A 293 -9.28 -0.16 10.02
C ILE A 293 -8.41 0.28 11.19
N ALA A 294 -7.90 -0.67 11.99
CA ALA A 294 -7.00 -0.36 13.11
C ALA A 294 -5.70 0.28 12.61
N THR A 295 -5.13 -0.22 11.52
CA THR A 295 -3.93 0.35 10.88
C THR A 295 -4.19 1.78 10.45
N ALA A 296 -5.27 2.03 9.71
CA ALA A 296 -5.64 3.37 9.28
C ALA A 296 -5.82 4.31 10.48
N ALA A 297 -6.56 3.91 11.51
CA ALA A 297 -6.77 4.73 12.71
C ALA A 297 -5.45 5.06 13.44
N THR A 298 -4.59 4.08 13.65
CA THR A 298 -3.29 4.27 14.31
C THR A 298 -2.39 5.18 13.48
N ASN A 299 -2.20 4.88 12.19
CA ASN A 299 -1.32 5.62 11.32
C ASN A 299 -1.78 7.06 11.13
N TYR A 300 -3.08 7.28 10.92
CA TYR A 300 -3.61 8.61 10.67
C TYR A 300 -3.49 9.49 11.91
N ALA A 301 -3.70 8.93 13.10
CA ALA A 301 -3.51 9.64 14.36
C ALA A 301 -2.03 10.01 14.58
N LEU A 302 -1.11 9.05 14.46
CA LEU A 302 0.32 9.29 14.67
C LEU A 302 0.89 10.28 13.63
N GLY A 303 0.52 10.12 12.37
CA GLY A 303 0.91 11.01 11.28
C GLY A 303 0.41 12.44 11.47
N PHE A 304 -0.87 12.60 11.83
CA PHE A 304 -1.44 13.93 12.07
C PHE A 304 -0.78 14.63 13.26
N LEU A 305 -0.59 13.92 14.38
CA LEU A 305 0.10 14.45 15.56
C LEU A 305 1.54 14.87 15.23
N MET A 306 2.27 14.06 14.46
CA MET A 306 3.62 14.39 14.05
C MET A 306 3.67 15.55 13.07
N THR A 307 2.72 15.64 12.14
CA THR A 307 2.58 16.78 11.22
C THR A 307 2.39 18.07 11.98
N VAL A 308 1.43 18.12 12.91
CA VAL A 308 1.22 19.30 13.79
C VAL A 308 2.48 19.61 14.58
N THR A 309 3.14 18.60 15.13
CA THR A 309 4.38 18.79 15.91
C THR A 309 5.49 19.41 15.07
N LEU A 310 5.70 18.92 13.85
CA LEU A 310 6.70 19.46 12.94
C LEU A 310 6.37 20.91 12.57
N MET A 311 5.13 21.20 12.17
CA MET A 311 4.71 22.53 11.76
C MET A 311 4.81 23.56 12.90
N MET A 312 4.46 23.17 14.13
CA MET A 312 4.60 24.02 15.31
C MET A 312 6.06 24.35 15.67
N ASN A 313 7.01 23.49 15.27
CA ASN A 313 8.43 23.61 15.62
C ASN A 313 9.33 24.00 14.43
N LEU A 314 8.73 24.32 13.27
CA LEU A 314 9.45 24.48 12.02
C LEU A 314 10.46 25.63 12.04
N GLY A 315 10.08 26.75 12.66
CA GLY A 315 10.85 27.99 12.61
C GLY A 315 10.87 28.57 11.18
N ASP A 316 12.05 29.01 10.72
CA ASP A 316 12.23 29.59 9.39
C ASP A 316 12.07 28.53 8.29
N VAL A 317 10.98 28.63 7.53
CA VAL A 317 10.63 27.74 6.41
C VAL A 317 11.72 27.76 5.34
N SER A 318 12.23 28.94 4.97
CA SER A 318 13.22 29.09 3.90
C SER A 318 14.55 28.44 4.28
N ALA A 319 14.98 28.62 5.53
CA ALA A 319 16.19 27.97 6.05
C ALA A 319 16.04 26.45 6.12
N ALA A 320 14.87 25.95 6.53
CA ALA A 320 14.60 24.51 6.60
C ALA A 320 14.60 23.86 5.19
N LEU A 321 14.02 24.53 4.20
CA LEU A 321 14.03 24.09 2.79
C LEU A 321 15.43 24.14 2.16
N ALA A 322 16.26 25.10 2.57
CA ALA A 322 17.63 25.26 2.07
C ALA A 322 18.67 24.36 2.78
N SER A 323 18.25 23.56 3.77
CA SER A 323 19.17 22.73 4.56
C SER A 323 20.03 21.79 3.69
N PRO A 324 21.36 21.74 3.89
CA PRO A 324 22.25 20.82 3.16
C PRO A 324 21.92 19.34 3.37
N THR A 325 21.18 18.99 4.43
CA THR A 325 20.70 17.63 4.67
C THR A 325 19.66 17.18 3.65
N GLY A 326 19.04 18.12 2.92
CA GLY A 326 17.93 17.85 2.01
C GLY A 326 16.66 17.37 2.71
N GLN A 327 16.60 17.46 4.04
CA GLN A 327 15.50 16.98 4.88
C GLN A 327 15.15 18.06 5.92
N PRO A 328 14.07 18.84 5.72
CA PRO A 328 13.72 19.96 6.61
C PRO A 328 13.50 19.57 8.06
N TYR A 329 12.94 18.39 8.32
CA TYR A 329 12.72 17.93 9.70
C TYR A 329 14.04 17.70 10.46
N VAL A 330 15.13 17.36 9.76
CA VAL A 330 16.46 17.21 10.38
C VAL A 330 17.00 18.57 10.82
N TYR A 331 16.73 19.62 10.05
CA TYR A 331 17.02 21.00 10.46
C TYR A 331 16.23 21.36 11.72
N VAL A 332 14.93 21.06 11.76
CA VAL A 332 14.08 21.30 12.94
C VAL A 332 14.61 20.59 14.18
N LEU A 333 15.00 19.31 14.05
CA LEU A 333 15.63 18.55 15.13
C LEU A 333 16.95 19.18 15.60
N GLN A 334 17.76 19.70 14.68
CA GLN A 334 19.00 20.39 15.02
C GLN A 334 18.75 21.71 15.78
N GLN A 335 17.73 22.47 15.39
CA GLN A 335 17.35 23.70 16.09
C GLN A 335 16.79 23.42 17.49
N ALA A 336 15.98 22.36 17.63
CA ALA A 336 15.42 21.94 18.91
C ALA A 336 16.49 21.39 19.87
N THR A 337 17.31 20.44 19.41
CA THR A 337 18.28 19.77 20.28
C THR A 337 19.56 20.57 20.50
N ARG A 338 19.92 21.45 19.56
CA ARG A 338 21.20 22.18 19.51
C ARG A 338 22.42 21.26 19.63
N SER A 339 22.29 19.99 19.25
CA SER A 339 23.30 18.95 19.43
C SER A 339 23.35 18.05 18.20
N TYR A 340 24.49 18.04 17.51
CA TYR A 340 24.71 17.17 16.36
C TYR A 340 24.50 15.70 16.69
N THR A 341 24.99 15.24 17.85
CA THR A 341 24.85 13.85 18.29
C THR A 341 23.38 13.49 18.52
N ALA A 342 22.62 14.36 19.18
CA ALA A 342 21.19 14.09 19.45
C ALA A 342 20.38 14.04 18.15
N THR A 343 20.57 15.01 17.26
CA THR A 343 19.95 15.02 15.93
C THR A 343 20.31 13.78 15.12
N TRP A 344 21.57 13.36 15.15
CA TRP A 344 22.03 12.17 14.44
C TRP A 344 21.36 10.90 14.97
N VAL A 345 21.24 10.75 16.29
CA VAL A 345 20.55 9.61 16.91
C VAL A 345 19.07 9.57 16.54
N LEU A 346 18.36 10.71 16.63
CA LEU A 346 16.94 10.78 16.29
C LEU A 346 16.68 10.52 14.81
N THR A 347 17.53 11.07 13.94
CA THR A 347 17.45 10.82 12.49
C THR A 347 17.76 9.35 12.16
N SER A 348 18.67 8.71 12.90
CA SER A 348 18.98 7.28 12.74
C SER A 348 17.81 6.38 13.13
N ILE A 349 17.02 6.75 14.15
CA ILE A 349 15.79 6.04 14.51
C ILE A 349 14.82 6.04 13.32
N VAL A 350 14.58 7.22 12.72
CA VAL A 350 13.72 7.35 11.53
C VAL A 350 14.28 6.53 10.36
N ALA A 351 15.58 6.59 10.09
CA ALA A 351 16.22 5.82 9.03
C ALA A 351 16.03 4.30 9.19
N ILE A 352 16.24 3.77 10.40
CA ILE A 352 16.08 2.34 10.70
C ILE A 352 14.61 1.91 10.52
N LEU A 353 13.66 2.71 10.99
CA LEU A 353 12.24 2.41 10.82
C LEU A 353 11.85 2.39 9.33
N LEU A 354 12.36 3.32 8.53
CA LEU A 354 12.12 3.34 7.08
C LEU A 354 12.76 2.14 6.35
N VAL A 355 13.88 1.60 6.85
CA VAL A 355 14.42 0.32 6.35
C VAL A 355 13.48 -0.85 6.68
N SER A 356 12.84 -0.85 7.86
CA SER A 356 11.82 -1.84 8.19
C SER A 356 10.58 -1.73 7.29
N CYS A 357 10.16 -0.51 6.95
CA CYS A 357 9.13 -0.29 5.92
C CYS A 357 9.55 -0.88 4.57
N ALA A 358 10.82 -0.72 4.15
CA ALA A 358 11.34 -1.32 2.92
C ALA A 358 11.25 -2.86 2.93
N ILE A 359 11.53 -3.50 4.07
CA ILE A 359 11.34 -4.95 4.26
C ILE A 359 9.89 -5.35 4.00
N ASN A 360 8.93 -4.66 4.61
CA ASN A 360 7.51 -4.97 4.42
C ASN A 360 7.05 -4.63 3.00
N GLN A 361 7.56 -3.56 2.40
CA GLN A 361 7.20 -3.17 1.04
C GLN A 361 7.62 -4.22 0.00
N VAL A 362 8.79 -4.86 0.15
CA VAL A 362 9.21 -6.01 -0.68
C VAL A 362 8.22 -7.16 -0.54
N THR A 363 7.82 -7.48 0.69
CA THR A 363 6.85 -8.53 0.98
C THR A 363 5.55 -8.26 0.21
N THR A 364 4.89 -7.12 0.46
CA THR A 364 3.62 -6.78 -0.20
C THR A 364 3.74 -6.74 -1.73
N SER A 365 4.75 -6.06 -2.27
CA SER A 365 4.90 -5.87 -3.73
C SER A 365 5.09 -7.19 -4.46
N SER A 366 5.88 -8.10 -3.89
CA SER A 366 6.12 -9.43 -4.47
C SER A 366 4.89 -10.33 -4.41
N ARG A 367 4.08 -10.27 -3.33
CA ARG A 367 2.85 -11.07 -3.23
C ARG A 367 1.78 -10.57 -4.17
N GLN A 368 1.64 -9.26 -4.33
CA GLN A 368 0.72 -8.68 -5.30
C GLN A 368 1.11 -9.05 -6.73
N LEU A 369 2.40 -8.93 -7.08
CA LEU A 369 2.91 -9.32 -8.40
C LEU A 369 2.69 -10.81 -8.69
N PHE A 370 2.99 -11.65 -7.70
CA PHE A 370 2.75 -13.09 -7.75
C PHE A 370 1.27 -13.43 -7.96
N ALA A 371 0.36 -12.82 -7.19
CA ALA A 371 -1.06 -13.11 -7.27
C ALA A 371 -1.61 -12.81 -8.68
N PHE A 372 -1.25 -11.66 -9.24
CA PHE A 372 -1.68 -11.29 -10.59
C PHE A 372 -1.02 -12.16 -11.67
N ALA A 373 0.24 -12.55 -11.49
CA ALA A 373 0.92 -13.51 -12.38
C ALA A 373 0.25 -14.89 -12.36
N ARG A 374 -0.11 -15.40 -11.18
CA ARG A 374 -0.80 -16.69 -10.98
C ARG A 374 -2.11 -16.77 -11.76
N ASP A 375 -2.83 -15.65 -11.87
CA ASP A 375 -4.08 -15.56 -12.63
C ASP A 375 -3.87 -15.29 -14.14
N GLY A 376 -2.64 -15.37 -14.63
CA GLY A 376 -2.31 -15.18 -16.06
C GLY A 376 -2.27 -13.72 -16.50
N GLY A 377 -2.16 -12.78 -15.54
CA GLY A 377 -2.24 -11.34 -15.77
C GLY A 377 -1.04 -10.72 -16.49
N LEU A 378 0.13 -11.35 -16.39
CA LEU A 378 1.42 -10.74 -16.73
C LEU A 378 2.16 -11.51 -17.85
N PRO A 379 3.12 -10.85 -18.53
CA PRO A 379 4.15 -11.56 -19.28
C PRO A 379 4.92 -12.50 -18.35
N PHE A 380 5.33 -13.67 -18.85
CA PHE A 380 6.06 -14.68 -18.06
C PHE A 380 5.33 -15.12 -16.78
N SER A 381 3.99 -15.11 -16.80
CA SER A 381 3.13 -15.53 -15.67
C SER A 381 3.51 -16.90 -15.09
N SER A 382 3.97 -17.84 -15.90
CA SER A 382 4.43 -19.17 -15.43
C SER A 382 5.69 -19.10 -14.57
N PHE A 383 6.58 -18.13 -14.82
CA PHE A 383 7.78 -17.90 -14.02
C PHE A 383 7.46 -17.09 -12.76
N LEU A 384 6.73 -15.97 -12.93
CA LEU A 384 6.37 -15.06 -11.84
C LEU A 384 5.40 -15.68 -10.82
N GLY A 385 4.46 -16.50 -11.30
CA GLY A 385 3.45 -17.18 -10.50
C GLY A 385 3.92 -18.52 -9.90
N HIS A 386 5.20 -18.87 -10.01
CA HIS A 386 5.74 -20.12 -9.48
C HIS A 386 6.29 -19.94 -8.06
N VAL A 387 5.98 -20.91 -7.19
CA VAL A 387 6.54 -21.03 -5.82
C VAL A 387 7.37 -22.32 -5.77
N HIS A 388 8.66 -22.19 -5.45
CA HIS A 388 9.56 -23.34 -5.40
C HIS A 388 9.27 -24.21 -4.16
N PRO A 389 9.25 -25.55 -4.29
CA PRO A 389 9.11 -26.44 -3.13
C PRO A 389 10.16 -26.15 -2.05
N GLY A 390 9.74 -26.13 -0.79
CA GLY A 390 10.58 -25.78 0.37
C GLY A 390 10.70 -24.28 0.66
N TYR A 391 10.46 -23.42 -0.32
CA TYR A 391 10.35 -21.97 -0.14
C TYR A 391 8.87 -21.58 -0.01
N ASN A 392 8.49 -21.01 1.14
CA ASN A 392 7.11 -20.56 1.39
C ASN A 392 6.86 -19.14 0.84
N ILE A 393 7.58 -18.72 -0.21
CA ILE A 393 7.54 -17.37 -0.79
C ILE A 393 7.70 -17.42 -2.32
N PRO A 394 7.14 -16.45 -3.06
CA PRO A 394 7.29 -16.37 -4.51
C PRO A 394 8.65 -15.73 -4.88
N LEU A 395 9.74 -16.48 -4.76
CA LEU A 395 11.10 -15.96 -4.93
C LEU A 395 11.33 -15.25 -6.28
N ASN A 396 10.75 -15.77 -7.37
CA ASN A 396 10.84 -15.14 -8.69
C ASN A 396 10.24 -13.73 -8.71
N ALA A 397 9.07 -13.54 -8.08
CA ALA A 397 8.44 -12.23 -7.96
C ALA A 397 9.26 -11.27 -7.07
N VAL A 398 9.91 -11.79 -6.02
CA VAL A 398 10.82 -11.02 -5.15
C VAL A 398 12.03 -10.52 -5.96
N LEU A 399 12.69 -11.38 -6.74
CA LEU A 399 13.85 -11.01 -7.56
C LEU A 399 13.50 -10.05 -8.69
N VAL A 400 12.31 -10.19 -9.30
CA VAL A 400 11.85 -9.23 -10.32
C VAL A 400 11.57 -7.86 -9.69
N THR A 401 11.03 -7.82 -8.47
CA THR A 401 10.84 -6.57 -7.71
C THR A 401 12.20 -5.88 -7.45
N LEU A 402 13.27 -6.65 -7.13
CA LEU A 402 14.63 -6.12 -7.04
C LEU A 402 15.09 -5.51 -8.35
N GLY A 403 15.02 -6.29 -9.44
CA GLY A 403 15.50 -5.86 -10.75
C GLY A 403 14.80 -4.58 -11.19
N PHE A 404 13.48 -4.52 -11.03
CA PHE A 404 12.68 -3.33 -11.30
C PHE A 404 13.12 -2.13 -10.47
N THR A 405 13.30 -2.32 -9.16
CA THR A 405 13.74 -1.26 -8.25
C THR A 405 15.14 -0.75 -8.58
N CYS A 406 16.08 -1.65 -8.90
CA CYS A 406 17.43 -1.29 -9.33
C CYS A 406 17.41 -0.47 -10.63
N VAL A 407 16.66 -0.91 -11.64
CA VAL A 407 16.55 -0.19 -12.91
C VAL A 407 15.98 1.21 -12.71
N LEU A 408 14.89 1.34 -11.94
CA LEU A 408 14.29 2.65 -11.68
C LEU A 408 15.16 3.52 -10.76
N SER A 409 15.97 2.95 -9.87
CA SER A 409 16.89 3.73 -9.03
C SER A 409 17.93 4.49 -9.86
N PHE A 410 18.33 3.98 -11.03
CA PHE A 410 19.26 4.70 -11.91
C PHE A 410 18.65 5.98 -12.52
N VAL A 411 17.32 6.07 -12.60
CA VAL A 411 16.63 7.29 -13.05
C VAL A 411 16.97 8.47 -12.11
N VAL A 412 17.18 8.19 -10.82
CA VAL A 412 17.56 9.19 -9.80
C VAL A 412 18.91 9.85 -10.09
N ILE A 413 19.80 9.17 -10.84
CA ILE A 413 21.10 9.76 -11.23
C ILE A 413 20.89 10.92 -12.20
N GLY A 414 19.91 10.80 -13.10
CA GLY A 414 19.70 11.76 -14.18
C GLY A 414 18.83 12.97 -13.82
N SER A 415 17.86 12.81 -12.92
CA SER A 415 16.93 13.89 -12.56
C SER A 415 16.21 13.66 -11.23
N SER A 416 16.21 14.67 -10.36
CA SER A 416 15.38 14.71 -9.16
C SER A 416 13.89 14.89 -9.48
N THR A 417 13.53 15.51 -10.61
CA THR A 417 12.12 15.61 -11.04
C THR A 417 11.56 14.25 -11.44
N ALA A 418 12.37 13.41 -12.09
CA ALA A 418 11.93 12.09 -12.50
C ALA A 418 11.50 11.22 -11.30
N LEU A 419 12.05 11.49 -10.12
CA LEU A 419 11.70 10.84 -8.86
C LEU A 419 10.36 11.32 -8.30
N SER A 420 10.07 12.63 -8.36
CA SER A 420 8.74 13.17 -8.04
C SER A 420 7.66 12.53 -8.94
N ASN A 421 8.01 12.31 -10.21
CA ASN A 421 7.13 11.62 -11.17
C ASN A 421 6.91 10.15 -10.78
N ILE A 422 7.96 9.42 -10.36
CA ILE A 422 7.78 8.04 -9.85
C ILE A 422 6.85 8.03 -8.63
N THR A 423 6.96 9.03 -7.74
CA THR A 423 6.09 9.16 -6.57
C THR A 423 4.62 9.31 -6.95
N THR A 424 4.30 10.29 -7.78
CA THR A 424 2.91 10.54 -8.20
C THR A 424 2.36 9.43 -9.11
N LEU A 425 3.23 8.75 -9.87
CA LEU A 425 2.87 7.58 -10.67
C LEU A 425 2.45 6.39 -9.80
N SER A 426 3.18 6.11 -8.70
CA SER A 426 2.80 5.07 -7.75
C SER A 426 1.41 5.32 -7.17
N LEU A 427 1.19 6.55 -6.70
CA LEU A 427 -0.08 6.93 -6.11
C LEU A 427 -1.23 6.86 -7.10
N THR A 428 -1.05 7.33 -8.33
CA THR A 428 -2.10 7.24 -9.36
C THR A 428 -2.46 5.80 -9.67
N GLY A 429 -1.49 4.88 -9.73
CA GLY A 429 -1.73 3.45 -9.85
C GLY A 429 -2.59 2.88 -8.71
N LEU A 430 -2.21 3.15 -7.46
CA LEU A 430 -2.95 2.65 -6.29
C LEU A 430 -4.34 3.29 -6.15
N ILE A 431 -4.44 4.62 -6.20
CA ILE A 431 -5.71 5.37 -6.06
C ILE A 431 -6.70 4.99 -7.15
N SER A 432 -6.26 4.86 -8.40
CA SER A 432 -7.14 4.42 -9.49
C SER A 432 -7.62 2.99 -9.28
N SER A 433 -6.77 2.09 -8.78
CA SER A 433 -7.18 0.72 -8.40
C SER A 433 -8.27 0.72 -7.32
N TYR A 434 -8.15 1.61 -6.32
CA TYR A 434 -9.15 1.77 -5.25
C TYR A 434 -10.45 2.34 -5.81
N ALA A 435 -10.36 3.34 -6.68
CA ALA A 435 -11.52 4.01 -7.27
C ALA A 435 -12.35 3.03 -8.11
N VAL A 436 -11.70 2.18 -8.91
CA VAL A 436 -12.41 1.17 -9.71
C VAL A 436 -13.04 0.09 -8.82
N ALA A 437 -12.32 -0.41 -7.82
CA ALA A 437 -12.84 -1.41 -6.88
C ALA A 437 -14.06 -0.90 -6.10
N ILE A 438 -13.93 0.29 -5.49
CA ILE A 438 -15.03 0.93 -4.76
C ILE A 438 -16.17 1.31 -5.71
N GLY A 439 -15.87 1.73 -6.93
CA GLY A 439 -16.87 2.00 -7.97
C GLY A 439 -17.72 0.78 -8.30
N CYS A 440 -17.11 -0.41 -8.37
CA CYS A 440 -17.82 -1.66 -8.62
C CYS A 440 -18.77 -2.02 -7.47
N ILE A 441 -18.30 -1.99 -6.21
CA ILE A 441 -19.18 -2.29 -5.07
C ILE A 441 -20.26 -1.22 -4.88
N PHE A 442 -19.98 0.05 -5.21
CA PHE A 442 -20.95 1.14 -5.19
C PHE A 442 -22.04 0.96 -6.27
N ALA A 443 -21.66 0.61 -7.49
CA ALA A 443 -22.60 0.33 -8.57
C ALA A 443 -23.52 -0.85 -8.23
N LYS A 444 -22.97 -1.92 -7.62
CA LYS A 444 -23.74 -3.05 -7.11
C LYS A 444 -24.74 -2.63 -6.02
N ARG A 445 -24.31 -1.74 -5.11
CA ARG A 445 -25.16 -1.17 -4.06
C ARG A 445 -26.31 -0.31 -4.62
N ILE A 446 -26.05 0.48 -5.67
CA ILE A 446 -27.06 1.30 -6.36
C ILE A 446 -28.13 0.43 -7.03
N ARG A 447 -27.72 -0.64 -7.70
CA ARG A 447 -28.64 -1.61 -8.34
C ARG A 447 -29.43 -2.43 -7.32
N GLY A 448 -28.99 -2.41 -6.07
CA GLY A 448 -29.62 -3.13 -4.97
C GLY A 448 -29.41 -4.64 -4.99
N GLU A 449 -28.40 -5.10 -5.71
CA GLU A 449 -27.98 -6.49 -5.73
C GLU A 449 -27.45 -6.93 -4.36
N GLU A 450 -27.66 -8.20 -4.02
CA GLU A 450 -27.12 -8.75 -2.79
C GLU A 450 -25.60 -8.97 -2.88
N PHE A 451 -24.92 -8.74 -1.76
CA PHE A 451 -23.50 -9.04 -1.61
C PHE A 451 -23.34 -10.47 -1.11
N PRO A 452 -22.24 -11.17 -1.49
CA PRO A 452 -21.88 -12.42 -0.86
C PRO A 452 -21.79 -12.27 0.67
N SER A 453 -21.91 -13.40 1.38
CA SER A 453 -21.83 -13.39 2.84
C SER A 453 -20.48 -12.80 3.30
N SER A 454 -20.53 -11.99 4.36
CA SER A 454 -19.37 -11.29 4.88
C SER A 454 -19.45 -11.24 6.40
N ARG A 455 -18.29 -11.28 7.06
CA ARG A 455 -18.22 -11.17 8.52
C ARG A 455 -18.08 -9.72 9.00
N PHE A 456 -17.66 -8.82 8.12
CA PHE A 456 -17.69 -7.38 8.31
C PHE A 456 -18.45 -6.76 7.14
N LYS A 457 -19.62 -6.18 7.44
CA LYS A 457 -20.53 -5.61 6.44
C LYS A 457 -21.00 -4.24 6.92
N LEU A 458 -20.87 -3.25 6.06
CA LEU A 458 -21.41 -1.92 6.34
C LEU A 458 -22.93 -1.95 6.14
N PRO A 459 -23.72 -1.42 7.09
CA PRO A 459 -25.14 -1.24 6.91
C PRO A 459 -25.44 -0.54 5.58
N ARG A 460 -26.52 -0.92 4.90
CA ARG A 460 -26.76 -0.55 3.49
C ARG A 460 -26.61 0.96 3.24
N LYS A 461 -27.23 1.79 4.09
CA LYS A 461 -27.16 3.26 4.04
C LYS A 461 -25.75 3.78 4.33
N LEU A 462 -25.10 3.28 5.38
CA LEU A 462 -23.75 3.72 5.76
C LEU A 462 -22.72 3.37 4.68
N GLY A 463 -22.77 2.16 4.13
CA GLY A 463 -21.86 1.78 3.04
C GLY A 463 -22.14 2.54 1.73
N PHE A 464 -23.37 3.00 1.49
CA PHE A 464 -23.66 3.90 0.37
C PHE A 464 -22.96 5.24 0.55
N VAL A 465 -23.14 5.88 1.71
CA VAL A 465 -22.49 7.16 2.05
C VAL A 465 -20.97 7.01 2.04
N THR A 466 -20.46 5.92 2.62
CA THR A 466 -19.02 5.62 2.67
C THR A 466 -18.42 5.53 1.28
N ASN A 467 -19.02 4.72 0.40
CA ASN A 467 -18.53 4.55 -0.96
C ASN A 467 -18.63 5.86 -1.77
N ALA A 468 -19.68 6.65 -1.58
CA ALA A 468 -19.84 7.94 -2.26
C ALA A 468 -18.74 8.94 -1.84
N ILE A 469 -18.49 9.10 -0.54
CA ILE A 469 -17.43 9.97 -0.03
C ILE A 469 -16.05 9.49 -0.51
N ALA A 470 -15.79 8.18 -0.42
CA ALA A 470 -14.55 7.58 -0.91
C ALA A 470 -14.31 7.87 -2.39
N LEU A 471 -15.33 7.72 -3.25
CA LEU A 471 -15.21 8.01 -4.68
C LEU A 471 -15.01 9.50 -4.97
N CYS A 472 -15.69 10.40 -4.27
CA CYS A 472 -15.44 11.84 -4.40
C CYS A 472 -14.00 12.19 -4.04
N TRP A 473 -13.50 11.64 -2.93
CA TRP A 473 -12.12 11.83 -2.47
C TRP A 473 -11.08 11.28 -3.45
N LEU A 474 -11.26 10.03 -3.91
CA LEU A 474 -10.36 9.39 -4.86
C LEU A 474 -10.37 10.11 -6.22
N SER A 475 -11.51 10.67 -6.64
CA SER A 475 -11.60 11.46 -7.88
C SER A 475 -10.81 12.76 -7.79
N LEU A 476 -10.93 13.49 -6.67
CA LEU A 476 -10.15 14.71 -6.43
C LEU A 476 -8.66 14.41 -6.42
N THR A 477 -8.23 13.44 -5.60
CA THR A 477 -6.81 13.10 -5.46
C THR A 477 -6.22 12.56 -6.76
N PHE A 478 -6.95 11.74 -7.51
CA PHE A 478 -6.52 11.25 -8.82
C PHE A 478 -6.14 12.38 -9.78
N VAL A 479 -6.97 13.44 -9.85
CA VAL A 479 -6.67 14.60 -10.69
C VAL A 479 -5.44 15.35 -10.16
N MET A 480 -5.38 15.58 -8.85
CA MET A 480 -4.29 16.36 -8.24
C MET A 480 -2.92 15.67 -8.33
N MET A 481 -2.86 14.33 -8.37
CA MET A 481 -1.59 13.62 -8.53
C MET A 481 -0.88 13.90 -9.87
N PHE A 482 -1.60 14.40 -10.88
CA PHE A 482 -1.00 14.77 -12.17
C PHE A 482 -0.52 16.22 -12.23
N PHE A 483 -0.80 17.04 -11.21
CA PHE A 483 -0.34 18.42 -11.19
C PHE A 483 1.18 18.48 -11.00
N PRO A 484 1.88 19.42 -11.68
CA PRO A 484 3.29 19.71 -11.42
C PRO A 484 3.47 20.40 -10.07
N GLY A 485 4.73 20.53 -9.62
CA GLY A 485 5.04 21.22 -8.36
C GLY A 485 4.94 22.74 -8.44
N THR A 486 5.01 23.33 -9.63
CA THR A 486 4.93 24.78 -9.85
C THR A 486 4.00 25.08 -11.03
N PRO A 487 3.42 26.29 -11.12
CA PRO A 487 2.68 26.68 -12.30
C PRO A 487 3.61 26.80 -13.52
N ILE A 488 3.10 26.43 -14.69
CA ILE A 488 3.79 26.56 -15.99
C ILE A 488 5.21 25.94 -15.95
N PRO A 489 5.34 24.64 -15.63
CA PRO A 489 6.64 24.00 -15.57
C PRO A 489 7.28 23.92 -16.96
N ASP A 490 8.61 24.00 -17.01
CA ASP A 490 9.35 23.60 -18.20
C ASP A 490 9.35 22.06 -18.35
N ALA A 491 9.91 21.53 -19.44
CA ALA A 491 9.96 20.09 -19.66
C ALA A 491 10.69 19.31 -18.54
N LYS A 492 11.64 19.96 -17.85
CA LYS A 492 12.41 19.36 -16.76
C LYS A 492 11.65 19.35 -15.44
N GLY A 493 10.80 20.34 -15.18
CA GLY A 493 9.96 20.48 -13.98
C GLY A 493 8.56 19.85 -14.11
N MET A 494 8.19 19.40 -15.32
CA MET A 494 6.87 18.84 -15.59
C MET A 494 6.65 17.49 -14.88
N ASN A 495 5.44 17.30 -14.37
CA ASN A 495 4.96 16.02 -13.87
C ASN A 495 4.52 15.13 -15.05
N TRP A 496 5.38 14.20 -15.44
CA TRP A 496 5.15 13.30 -16.58
C TRP A 496 4.31 12.05 -16.22
N SER A 497 3.77 11.97 -15.00
CA SER A 497 3.02 10.81 -14.54
C SER A 497 1.77 10.53 -15.36
N ALA A 498 1.10 11.55 -15.90
CA ALA A 498 -0.05 11.35 -16.79
C ALA A 498 0.33 10.56 -18.05
N LEU A 499 1.44 10.94 -18.69
CA LEU A 499 1.96 10.25 -19.88
C LEU A 499 2.31 8.79 -19.56
N ILE A 500 3.06 8.56 -18.47
CA ILE A 500 3.50 7.22 -18.10
C ILE A 500 2.31 6.35 -17.70
N PHE A 501 1.36 6.89 -16.92
CA PHE A 501 0.13 6.21 -16.54
C PHE A 501 -0.68 5.79 -17.76
N SER A 502 -0.92 6.70 -18.71
CA SER A 502 -1.62 6.40 -19.96
C SER A 502 -0.86 5.37 -20.81
N ALA A 503 0.46 5.42 -20.84
CA ALA A 503 1.28 4.43 -21.56
C ALA A 503 1.14 3.02 -20.94
N VAL A 504 1.14 2.91 -19.62
CA VAL A 504 0.96 1.62 -18.91
C VAL A 504 -0.45 1.07 -19.13
N VAL A 505 -1.49 1.91 -19.03
CA VAL A 505 -2.87 1.50 -19.32
C VAL A 505 -3.01 1.08 -20.79
N GLY A 506 -2.43 1.83 -21.73
CA GLY A 506 -2.41 1.48 -23.15
C GLY A 506 -1.70 0.15 -23.41
N PHE A 507 -0.52 -0.05 -22.81
CA PHE A 507 0.21 -1.32 -22.89
C PHE A 507 -0.62 -2.49 -22.34
N SER A 508 -1.26 -2.31 -21.18
CA SER A 508 -2.16 -3.29 -20.58
C SER A 508 -3.28 -3.69 -21.54
N LEU A 509 -3.95 -2.71 -22.16
CA LEU A 509 -5.04 -2.96 -23.12
C LEU A 509 -4.55 -3.68 -24.38
N LEU A 510 -3.39 -3.29 -24.93
CA LEU A 510 -2.80 -3.93 -26.10
C LEU A 510 -2.39 -5.38 -25.77
N TYR A 511 -1.68 -5.58 -24.66
CA TYR A 511 -1.27 -6.91 -24.23
C TYR A 511 -2.48 -7.80 -23.89
N TYR A 512 -3.56 -7.24 -23.33
CA TYR A 512 -4.84 -7.93 -23.18
C TYR A 512 -5.40 -8.36 -24.53
N ARG A 513 -5.50 -7.43 -25.49
CA ARG A 513 -6.11 -7.66 -26.80
C ARG A 513 -5.36 -8.72 -27.64
N PHE A 514 -4.04 -8.76 -27.55
CA PHE A 514 -3.20 -9.60 -28.41
C PHE A 514 -2.72 -10.90 -27.74
N SER A 515 -2.57 -10.94 -26.41
CA SER A 515 -2.00 -12.09 -25.69
C SER A 515 -2.89 -12.57 -24.55
N ALA A 516 -3.26 -11.68 -23.62
CA ALA A 516 -3.87 -12.10 -22.36
C ALA A 516 -5.35 -12.49 -22.48
N ARG A 517 -6.09 -12.05 -23.52
CA ARG A 517 -7.54 -12.36 -23.67
C ARG A 517 -7.83 -13.86 -23.62
N GLY A 518 -6.93 -14.70 -24.14
CA GLY A 518 -7.06 -16.16 -24.12
C GLY A 518 -6.42 -16.87 -22.91
N ARG A 519 -5.59 -16.18 -22.11
CA ARG A 519 -4.84 -16.78 -20.99
C ARG A 519 -5.32 -16.29 -19.62
N TYR A 520 -5.64 -15.02 -19.52
CA TYR A 520 -6.17 -14.40 -18.31
C TYR A 520 -7.59 -14.90 -18.07
N VAL A 521 -7.81 -15.45 -16.90
CA VAL A 521 -9.14 -15.86 -16.43
C VAL A 521 -9.44 -15.00 -15.22
N GLY A 522 -10.49 -14.18 -15.31
CA GLY A 522 -10.87 -13.31 -14.21
C GLY A 522 -11.16 -14.15 -12.96
N PRO A 523 -10.68 -13.75 -11.77
CA PRO A 523 -10.86 -14.52 -10.54
C PRO A 523 -12.29 -15.02 -10.29
N VAL A 524 -13.30 -14.26 -10.73
CA VAL A 524 -14.73 -14.60 -10.61
C VAL A 524 -15.13 -15.92 -11.27
N GLU A 525 -14.43 -16.36 -12.32
CA GLU A 525 -14.71 -17.64 -12.98
C GLU A 525 -14.38 -18.84 -12.08
N TYR A 526 -13.49 -18.64 -11.09
CA TYR A 526 -13.16 -19.63 -10.08
C TYR A 526 -14.07 -19.55 -8.85
N VAL A 527 -14.87 -18.49 -8.73
CA VAL A 527 -15.74 -18.26 -7.57
C VAL A 527 -16.99 -19.14 -7.66
N ARG A 528 -17.17 -19.99 -6.65
CA ARG A 528 -18.35 -20.84 -6.47
C ARG A 528 -19.47 -20.01 -5.85
N LYS A 529 -20.48 -19.67 -6.66
CA LYS A 529 -21.60 -18.78 -6.27
C LYS A 529 -22.69 -19.48 -5.45
N ASP A 530 -22.64 -20.80 -5.40
CA ASP A 530 -23.55 -21.70 -4.70
C ASP A 530 -23.18 -21.93 -3.22
N LEU A 531 -22.02 -21.41 -2.79
CA LEU A 531 -21.46 -21.48 -1.44
C LEU A 531 -21.30 -20.08 -0.83
#